data_AF-A0AAC8Q9B8-F1
#
_entry.id   AF-A0AAC8Q9B8-F1
#
_cell.length_a   1.000
_cell.length_b   1.000
_cell.length_c   1.000
_cell.angle_alpha   90.00
_cell.angle_beta   90.00
_cell.angle_gamma   90.00
#
_symmetry.space_group_name_H-M   'P 1'
#
loop_
_entity.id
_entity.type
_entity.pdbx_description
1 polymer ?
#
loop_
_entity_poly.entity_id
_entity_poly.type
_entity_poly.pdbx_seq_one_letter_code
_entity_poly.pdbx_strand_id
1 'polypeptide(L)'
;MSGLWVGCGGPAAEALNKYKPASLASETDVNEWAERSSAPLIYATTNVAATLVSVVAGSDGKDPNCPVEKKDGNTTTFTGGCTDKNGVEWLGSMVLVSEGEDTGNSRYTYDGFGYQESFSCEGQTGKNKAVFHGTISVTGTKAKKEFAIDLRQEAAGQQNEGSCDTTNASAAWEYKGTIDGADSALGEGKQTWSGSGRIGYETRGLVEVETKAEVVDGSVCDYEAVSGSTTMKSGGHTAVITYDGATDCEERSTVQWSLDGKASGELEGIRCSAASGPTFAAWSVALLGALGLMRRRARR
;
A
#
# COMPACT_ATOMS: atom_id res chain seq x y z
N MET A 1 27.07 -7.09 -6.67
CA MET A 1 26.96 -8.11 -5.61
C MET A 1 25.69 -7.83 -4.84
N SER A 2 24.62 -8.51 -5.20
CA SER A 2 23.33 -8.50 -4.48
C SER A 2 23.52 -9.24 -3.17
N GLY A 3 23.73 -8.49 -2.07
CA GLY A 3 23.70 -9.07 -0.73
C GLY A 3 22.32 -9.70 -0.52
N LEU A 4 22.29 -11.02 -0.31
CA LEU A 4 21.08 -11.73 0.05
C LEU A 4 20.52 -11.07 1.32
N TRP A 5 19.40 -10.39 1.17
CA TRP A 5 18.63 -9.87 2.28
C TRP A 5 17.99 -11.03 3.02
N VAL A 6 18.51 -11.34 4.20
CA VAL A 6 17.85 -12.28 5.12
C VAL A 6 16.95 -11.44 6.01
N GLY A 7 15.68 -11.34 5.63
CA GLY A 7 14.64 -10.75 6.45
C GLY A 7 14.64 -11.34 7.86
N CYS A 8 14.40 -10.50 8.88
CA CYS A 8 14.46 -10.89 10.30
C CYS A 8 13.29 -11.80 10.76
N GLY A 9 12.64 -12.54 9.85
CA GLY A 9 11.60 -13.52 10.19
C GLY A 9 10.25 -12.90 10.59
N GLY A 10 9.87 -11.76 10.01
CA GLY A 10 8.58 -11.12 10.27
C GLY A 10 7.40 -11.73 9.49
N PRO A 11 6.15 -11.33 9.80
CA PRO A 11 4.95 -11.85 9.14
C PRO A 11 4.95 -11.69 7.61
N ALA A 12 5.56 -10.62 7.07
CA ALA A 12 5.68 -10.46 5.63
C ALA A 12 6.66 -11.49 5.06
N ALA A 13 7.85 -11.63 5.67
CA ALA A 13 8.84 -12.61 5.22
C ALA A 13 8.30 -14.04 5.23
N GLU A 14 7.54 -14.43 6.27
CA GLU A 14 6.88 -15.73 6.36
C GLU A 14 5.89 -15.98 5.20
N ALA A 15 5.14 -14.96 4.80
CA ALA A 15 4.20 -15.05 3.68
C ALA A 15 4.92 -15.07 2.33
N LEU A 16 5.85 -14.14 2.12
CA LEU A 16 6.61 -13.99 0.89
C LEU A 16 7.40 -15.26 0.54
N ASN A 17 7.97 -15.94 1.53
CA ASN A 17 8.71 -17.19 1.33
C ASN A 17 7.81 -18.36 0.84
N LYS A 18 6.49 -18.25 0.94
CA LYS A 18 5.52 -19.25 0.45
C LYS A 18 4.98 -18.91 -0.93
N TYR A 19 5.12 -17.66 -1.39
CA TYR A 19 4.63 -17.25 -2.70
C TYR A 19 5.57 -17.77 -3.79
N LYS A 20 4.97 -18.20 -4.90
CA LYS A 20 5.72 -18.54 -6.12
C LYS A 20 6.42 -17.30 -6.67
N PRO A 21 7.51 -17.43 -7.46
CA PRO A 21 8.00 -16.32 -8.26
C PRO A 21 6.89 -15.76 -9.15
N ALA A 22 6.78 -14.44 -9.25
CA ALA A 22 5.89 -13.79 -10.19
C ALA A 22 6.34 -13.98 -11.65
N SER A 23 5.39 -13.89 -12.59
CA SER A 23 5.72 -13.74 -14.01
C SER A 23 6.19 -12.31 -14.28
N LEU A 24 7.24 -12.17 -15.11
CA LEU A 24 7.68 -10.91 -15.73
C LEU A 24 7.98 -11.17 -17.22
N ALA A 25 7.31 -12.14 -17.83
CA ALA A 25 7.65 -12.66 -19.16
C ALA A 25 7.00 -11.86 -20.31
N SER A 26 6.08 -10.96 -19.99
CA SER A 26 5.31 -10.18 -20.96
C SER A 26 5.14 -8.73 -20.52
N GLU A 27 4.79 -7.86 -21.47
CA GLU A 27 4.44 -6.46 -21.19
C GLU A 27 3.31 -6.36 -20.16
N THR A 28 2.26 -7.18 -20.29
CA THR A 28 1.13 -7.21 -19.35
C THR A 28 1.60 -7.56 -17.94
N ASP A 29 2.43 -8.60 -17.79
CA ASP A 29 2.98 -8.98 -16.48
C ASP A 29 3.80 -7.84 -15.87
N VAL A 30 4.66 -7.21 -16.67
CA VAL A 30 5.51 -6.11 -16.21
C VAL A 30 4.68 -4.88 -15.85
N ASN A 31 3.68 -4.52 -16.65
CA ASN A 31 2.78 -3.41 -16.38
C ASN A 31 2.04 -3.59 -15.05
N GLU A 32 1.48 -4.77 -14.80
CA GLU A 32 0.82 -5.08 -13.55
C GLU A 32 1.75 -4.90 -12.32
N TRP A 33 3.02 -5.23 -12.43
CA TRP A 33 3.96 -5.01 -11.32
C TRP A 33 4.46 -3.57 -11.25
N ALA A 34 4.66 -2.89 -12.38
CA ALA A 34 5.11 -1.51 -12.45
C ALA A 34 4.13 -0.57 -11.72
N GLU A 35 2.82 -0.78 -11.88
CA GLU A 35 1.74 -0.03 -11.20
C GLU A 35 1.74 -0.15 -9.66
N ARG A 36 2.55 -1.03 -9.07
CA ARG A 36 2.46 -1.40 -7.63
C ARG A 36 3.79 -1.42 -6.89
N SER A 37 4.90 -1.37 -7.61
CA SER A 37 6.22 -1.75 -7.08
C SER A 37 7.13 -0.56 -6.77
N SER A 38 6.82 0.64 -7.24
CA SER A 38 7.66 1.80 -6.96
C SER A 38 7.65 2.16 -5.46
N ALA A 39 8.74 2.75 -4.95
CA ALA A 39 8.84 3.12 -3.54
C ALA A 39 7.66 3.98 -3.04
N PRO A 40 7.24 5.07 -3.73
CA PRO A 40 6.07 5.84 -3.29
C PRO A 40 4.77 5.03 -3.35
N LEU A 41 4.59 4.14 -4.34
CA LEU A 41 3.41 3.27 -4.44
C LEU A 41 3.34 2.26 -3.29
N ILE A 42 4.46 1.62 -2.96
CA ILE A 42 4.56 0.70 -1.82
C ILE A 42 4.28 1.43 -0.52
N TYR A 43 4.89 2.61 -0.32
CA TYR A 43 4.68 3.42 0.87
C TYR A 43 3.20 3.85 0.99
N ALA A 44 2.61 4.39 -0.07
CA ALA A 44 1.21 4.83 -0.07
C ALA A 44 0.24 3.68 0.21
N THR A 45 0.43 2.53 -0.44
CA THR A 45 -0.43 1.35 -0.30
C THR A 45 -0.39 0.80 1.13
N THR A 46 0.79 0.72 1.72
CA THR A 46 0.97 0.14 3.06
C THR A 46 0.55 1.11 4.16
N ASN A 47 0.66 2.42 3.92
CA ASN A 47 0.20 3.44 4.85
C ASN A 47 -1.32 3.50 4.98
N VAL A 48 -2.08 2.90 4.05
CA VAL A 48 -3.54 2.67 4.22
C VAL A 48 -3.83 1.99 5.57
N ALA A 49 -3.02 1.00 5.96
CA ALA A 49 -3.17 0.30 7.23
C ALA A 49 -3.06 1.25 8.44
N ALA A 50 -2.15 2.23 8.37
CA ALA A 50 -1.96 3.23 9.43
C ALA A 50 -3.14 4.22 9.51
N THR A 51 -3.79 4.48 8.37
CA THR A 51 -4.96 5.36 8.28
C THR A 51 -6.29 4.65 8.48
N LEU A 52 -6.29 3.32 8.67
CA LEU A 52 -7.50 2.50 8.68
C LEU A 52 -8.57 3.00 9.65
N VAL A 53 -8.15 3.38 10.87
CA VAL A 53 -9.06 3.94 11.88
C VAL A 53 -9.70 5.24 11.39
N SER A 54 -8.93 6.13 10.76
CA SER A 54 -9.44 7.40 10.23
C SER A 54 -10.36 7.21 9.03
N VAL A 55 -10.05 6.24 8.15
CA VAL A 55 -10.79 6.00 6.90
C VAL A 55 -12.12 5.28 7.16
N VAL A 56 -12.12 4.24 7.99
CA VAL A 56 -13.33 3.43 8.24
C VAL A 56 -14.26 4.10 9.25
N ALA A 57 -13.71 4.80 10.25
CA ALA A 57 -14.53 5.42 11.28
C ALA A 57 -15.19 6.73 10.82
N GLY A 58 -14.63 7.44 9.83
CA GLY A 58 -15.10 8.75 9.38
C GLY A 58 -15.01 9.82 10.47
N SER A 59 -14.65 11.06 10.11
CA SER A 59 -14.49 12.15 11.09
C SER A 59 -15.77 12.47 11.88
N ASP A 60 -16.94 12.26 11.28
CA ASP A 60 -18.26 12.47 11.92
C ASP A 60 -18.91 11.16 12.41
N GLY A 61 -18.22 10.04 12.22
CA GLY A 61 -18.75 8.68 12.34
C GLY A 61 -18.13 7.84 13.46
N LYS A 62 -17.00 8.28 14.05
CA LYS A 62 -16.27 7.46 15.01
C LYS A 62 -17.16 7.01 16.18
N ASP A 63 -17.26 5.71 16.37
CA ASP A 63 -17.86 5.14 17.57
C ASP A 63 -16.85 5.30 18.70
N PRO A 64 -17.18 6.04 19.78
CA PRO A 64 -16.25 6.23 20.89
C PRO A 64 -15.87 4.92 21.60
N ASN A 65 -16.63 3.85 21.38
CA ASN A 65 -16.43 2.55 22.01
C ASN A 65 -15.80 1.51 21.08
N CYS A 66 -15.61 1.80 19.78
CA CYS A 66 -15.10 0.81 18.82
C CYS A 66 -14.38 1.42 17.60
N PRO A 67 -13.12 1.02 17.28
CA PRO A 67 -12.25 0.20 18.12
C PRO A 67 -11.91 0.93 19.43
N VAL A 68 -11.64 0.17 20.50
CA VAL A 68 -11.29 0.77 21.79
C VAL A 68 -9.91 1.40 21.68
N GLU A 69 -9.85 2.71 21.92
CA GLU A 69 -8.60 3.47 21.91
C GLU A 69 -8.11 3.72 23.33
N LYS A 70 -6.84 3.38 23.60
CA LYS A 70 -6.17 3.67 24.85
C LYS A 70 -4.87 4.41 24.57
N LYS A 71 -4.69 5.58 25.19
CA LYS A 71 -3.45 6.36 25.12
C LYS A 71 -2.65 6.22 26.42
N ASP A 72 -1.35 5.98 26.29
CA ASP A 72 -0.39 5.92 27.38
C ASP A 72 0.93 6.57 26.94
N GLY A 73 1.18 7.80 27.41
CA GLY A 73 2.30 8.61 26.95
C GLY A 73 2.29 8.81 25.43
N ASN A 74 3.34 8.35 24.77
CA ASN A 74 3.50 8.43 23.31
C ASN A 74 2.93 7.20 22.56
N THR A 75 2.28 6.29 23.27
CA THR A 75 1.72 5.07 22.72
C THR A 75 0.19 5.18 22.65
N THR A 76 -0.38 4.87 21.48
CA THR A 76 -1.82 4.71 21.30
C THR A 76 -2.10 3.29 20.86
N THR A 77 -2.91 2.57 21.64
CA THR A 77 -3.35 1.22 21.33
C THR A 77 -4.80 1.24 20.86
N PHE A 78 -5.07 0.59 19.74
CA PHE A 78 -6.41 0.32 19.23
C PHE A 78 -6.69 -1.18 19.39
N THR A 79 -7.83 -1.51 19.96
CA THR A 79 -8.23 -2.90 20.19
C THR A 79 -9.60 -3.15 19.57
N GLY A 80 -9.66 -4.14 18.68
CA GLY A 80 -10.92 -4.67 18.13
C GLY A 80 -11.63 -5.59 19.13
N GLY A 81 -12.41 -6.54 18.62
CA GLY A 81 -13.32 -7.37 19.41
C GLY A 81 -14.67 -6.69 19.70
N CYS A 82 -15.03 -5.70 18.89
CA CYS A 82 -16.26 -4.93 19.02
C CYS A 82 -16.87 -4.67 17.64
N THR A 83 -18.15 -4.30 17.62
CA THR A 83 -18.86 -3.88 16.41
C THR A 83 -19.24 -2.41 16.58
N ASP A 84 -18.89 -1.57 15.62
CA ASP A 84 -19.23 -0.15 15.67
C ASP A 84 -20.71 0.09 15.32
N LYS A 85 -21.17 1.33 15.52
CA LYS A 85 -22.54 1.76 15.18
C LYS A 85 -22.96 1.53 13.72
N ASN A 86 -22.02 1.31 12.79
CA ASN A 86 -22.31 1.05 11.38
C ASN A 86 -22.45 -0.45 11.07
N GLY A 87 -22.16 -1.31 12.04
CA GLY A 87 -22.16 -2.77 11.90
C GLY A 87 -20.81 -3.34 11.44
N VAL A 88 -19.73 -2.55 11.48
CA VAL A 88 -18.38 -3.02 11.13
C VAL A 88 -17.77 -3.68 12.36
N GLU A 89 -17.35 -4.92 12.22
CA GLU A 89 -16.64 -5.67 13.25
C GLU A 89 -15.14 -5.35 13.17
N TRP A 90 -14.60 -4.77 14.23
CA TRP A 90 -13.17 -4.49 14.35
C TRP A 90 -12.46 -5.69 14.94
N LEU A 91 -11.32 -6.08 14.36
CA LEU A 91 -10.57 -7.28 14.71
C LEU A 91 -9.17 -6.90 15.23
N GLY A 92 -8.57 -7.80 16.03
CA GLY A 92 -7.15 -7.73 16.43
C GLY A 92 -6.76 -6.49 17.24
N SER A 93 -5.47 -6.14 17.20
CA SER A 93 -4.95 -4.94 17.87
C SER A 93 -3.83 -4.23 17.09
N MET A 94 -3.83 -2.90 17.16
CA MET A 94 -2.78 -2.06 16.58
C MET A 94 -2.18 -1.18 17.66
N VAL A 95 -0.85 -1.08 17.67
CA VAL A 95 -0.10 -0.18 18.54
C VAL A 95 0.62 0.85 17.69
N LEU A 96 0.34 2.12 17.93
CA LEU A 96 1.07 3.27 17.40
C LEU A 96 1.98 3.82 18.49
N VAL A 97 3.29 3.86 18.22
CA VAL A 97 4.27 4.57 19.06
C VAL A 97 4.75 5.79 18.28
N SER A 98 4.52 6.98 18.82
CA SER A 98 5.04 8.24 18.26
C SER A 98 6.41 8.56 18.87
N GLU A 99 7.43 8.74 18.04
CA GLU A 99 8.80 9.01 18.50
C GLU A 99 9.10 10.52 18.40
N GLY A 100 8.44 11.29 19.28
CA GLY A 100 8.57 12.75 19.38
C GLY A 100 7.54 13.52 18.56
N GLU A 101 6.96 14.58 19.14
CA GLU A 101 5.84 15.33 18.54
C GLU A 101 6.22 16.06 17.24
N ASP A 102 7.46 16.55 17.11
CA ASP A 102 7.88 17.40 15.99
C ASP A 102 8.60 16.65 14.86
N THR A 103 8.99 15.40 15.10
CA THR A 103 9.74 14.63 14.12
C THR A 103 8.81 14.03 13.09
N GLY A 104 7.58 13.67 13.46
CA GLY A 104 6.71 12.83 12.62
C GLY A 104 7.25 11.39 12.51
N ASN A 105 8.11 10.95 13.44
CA ASN A 105 8.56 9.58 13.51
C ASN A 105 7.49 8.74 14.22
N SER A 106 7.23 7.56 13.67
CA SER A 106 6.16 6.70 14.16
C SER A 106 6.44 5.25 13.85
N ARG A 107 5.96 4.36 14.73
CA ARG A 107 5.93 2.92 14.49
C ARG A 107 4.53 2.39 14.74
N TYR A 108 3.99 1.71 13.73
CA TYR A 108 2.76 0.95 13.79
C TYR A 108 3.10 -0.53 13.91
N THR A 109 2.47 -1.22 14.85
CA THR A 109 2.54 -2.68 15.01
C THR A 109 1.14 -3.25 14.96
N TYR A 110 0.90 -4.21 14.07
CA TYR A 110 -0.39 -4.84 13.84
C TYR A 110 -0.34 -6.30 14.26
N ASP A 111 -1.31 -6.71 15.07
CA ASP A 111 -1.58 -8.10 15.41
C ASP A 111 -3.02 -8.45 15.01
N GLY A 112 -3.16 -8.86 13.74
CA GLY A 112 -4.45 -9.19 13.14
C GLY A 112 -5.44 -8.03 13.14
N PHE A 113 -4.95 -6.79 13.19
CA PHE A 113 -5.82 -5.62 13.28
C PHE A 113 -6.47 -5.33 11.95
N GLY A 114 -7.76 -5.03 11.98
CA GLY A 114 -8.51 -4.83 10.76
C GLY A 114 -10.00 -4.73 10.99
N TYR A 115 -10.75 -5.00 9.94
CA TYR A 115 -12.21 -4.99 9.98
C TYR A 115 -12.82 -6.14 9.20
N GLN A 116 -14.08 -6.40 9.51
CA GLN A 116 -14.97 -7.29 8.80
C GLN A 116 -16.35 -6.62 8.70
N GLU A 117 -16.91 -6.56 7.50
CA GLU A 117 -18.23 -6.01 7.25
C GLU A 117 -19.09 -7.03 6.51
N SER A 118 -20.38 -7.06 6.81
CA SER A 118 -21.34 -7.89 6.09
C SER A 118 -21.93 -7.14 4.90
N PHE A 119 -22.07 -7.82 3.77
CA PHE A 119 -22.79 -7.32 2.59
C PHE A 119 -23.92 -8.28 2.20
N SER A 120 -24.96 -7.76 1.56
CA SER A 120 -26.12 -8.56 1.13
C SER A 120 -26.10 -8.83 -0.37
N CYS A 121 -26.39 -10.07 -0.75
CA CYS A 121 -26.35 -10.58 -2.13
C CYS A 121 -27.49 -11.58 -2.28
N GLU A 122 -28.48 -11.27 -3.12
CA GLU A 122 -29.61 -12.16 -3.43
C GLU A 122 -30.33 -12.78 -2.19
N GLY A 123 -30.45 -12.01 -1.11
CA GLY A 123 -31.09 -12.47 0.13
C GLY A 123 -30.17 -13.28 1.05
N GLN A 124 -28.94 -13.54 0.63
CA GLN A 124 -27.85 -14.09 1.45
C GLN A 124 -26.93 -12.97 1.98
N THR A 125 -26.02 -13.33 2.88
CA THR A 125 -25.05 -12.40 3.49
C THR A 125 -23.63 -12.91 3.28
N GLY A 126 -22.79 -12.11 2.61
CA GLY A 126 -21.35 -12.31 2.51
C GLY A 126 -20.59 -11.45 3.51
N LYS A 127 -19.26 -11.61 3.55
CA LYS A 127 -18.37 -10.84 4.42
C LYS A 127 -17.16 -10.30 3.66
N ASN A 128 -16.93 -8.99 3.71
CA ASN A 128 -15.64 -8.43 3.37
C ASN A 128 -14.78 -8.40 4.63
N LYS A 129 -13.49 -8.70 4.49
CA LYS A 129 -12.52 -8.68 5.58
C LYS A 129 -11.21 -8.10 5.07
N ALA A 130 -10.55 -7.30 5.90
CA ALA A 130 -9.16 -6.91 5.69
C ALA A 130 -8.47 -6.85 7.07
N VAL A 131 -7.42 -7.65 7.26
CA VAL A 131 -6.61 -7.68 8.49
C VAL A 131 -5.12 -7.57 8.15
N PHE A 132 -4.39 -6.90 9.04
CA PHE A 132 -2.98 -6.59 8.89
C PHE A 132 -2.18 -7.22 10.03
N HIS A 133 -0.97 -7.66 9.70
CA HIS A 133 0.03 -8.19 10.63
C HIS A 133 1.39 -7.59 10.33
N GLY A 134 2.18 -7.35 11.37
CA GLY A 134 3.56 -6.90 11.24
C GLY A 134 3.75 -5.43 11.61
N THR A 135 4.69 -4.74 10.97
CA THR A 135 5.10 -3.40 11.35
C THR A 135 5.30 -2.45 10.18
N ILE A 136 5.03 -1.17 10.42
CA ILE A 136 5.42 -0.06 9.55
C ILE A 136 6.12 0.95 10.47
N SER A 137 7.29 1.44 10.06
CA SER A 137 8.01 2.47 10.81
C SER A 137 8.51 3.56 9.88
N VAL A 138 8.52 4.78 10.40
CA VAL A 138 9.07 5.96 9.75
C VAL A 138 9.94 6.67 10.78
N THR A 139 11.19 6.94 10.41
CA THR A 139 12.18 7.62 11.25
C THR A 139 12.92 8.71 10.46
N GLY A 140 13.74 9.50 11.14
CA GLY A 140 14.56 10.55 10.52
C GLY A 140 14.11 11.97 10.87
N THR A 141 14.42 12.91 9.99
CA THR A 141 14.17 14.35 10.14
C THR A 141 13.04 14.81 9.22
N LYS A 142 12.65 16.09 9.24
CA LYS A 142 11.70 16.61 8.24
C LYS A 142 12.27 16.48 6.83
N ALA A 143 13.47 17.01 6.58
CA ALA A 143 14.11 16.99 5.27
C ALA A 143 14.43 15.58 4.69
N LYS A 144 14.58 14.58 5.56
CA LYS A 144 14.93 13.20 5.18
C LYS A 144 14.26 12.19 6.09
N LYS A 145 13.46 11.32 5.50
CA LYS A 145 12.81 10.19 6.16
C LYS A 145 13.37 8.86 5.70
N GLU A 146 13.37 7.91 6.62
CA GLU A 146 13.57 6.50 6.35
C GLU A 146 12.29 5.77 6.73
N PHE A 147 11.86 4.82 5.90
CA PHE A 147 10.73 3.97 6.20
C PHE A 147 11.12 2.50 6.08
N ALA A 148 10.52 1.68 6.93
CA ALA A 148 10.63 0.24 6.88
C ALA A 148 9.25 -0.40 7.08
N ILE A 149 8.93 -1.35 6.20
CA ILE A 149 7.66 -2.04 6.10
C ILE A 149 7.95 -3.53 6.19
N ASP A 150 7.30 -4.19 7.13
CA ASP A 150 7.19 -5.65 7.23
C ASP A 150 5.72 -5.93 7.51
N LEU A 151 4.90 -5.92 6.46
CA LEU A 151 3.46 -5.98 6.55
C LEU A 151 2.90 -7.17 5.77
N ARG A 152 2.03 -7.95 6.39
CA ARG A 152 1.18 -8.95 5.73
C ARG A 152 -0.27 -8.53 5.84
N GLN A 153 -0.96 -8.53 4.72
CA GLN A 153 -2.40 -8.34 4.64
C GLN A 153 -3.08 -9.67 4.30
N GLU A 154 -4.19 -9.94 4.97
CA GLU A 154 -5.16 -10.97 4.59
C GLU A 154 -6.48 -10.27 4.31
N ALA A 155 -7.05 -10.53 3.13
CA ALA A 155 -8.31 -9.98 2.72
C ALA A 155 -9.27 -11.08 2.30
N ALA A 156 -10.56 -10.87 2.53
CA ALA A 156 -11.63 -11.62 1.90
C ALA A 156 -12.58 -10.61 1.26
N GLY A 157 -12.93 -10.81 0.00
CA GLY A 157 -13.78 -9.88 -0.73
C GLY A 157 -14.69 -10.57 -1.71
N GLN A 158 -15.82 -9.94 -2.01
CA GLN A 158 -16.76 -10.38 -3.04
C GLN A 158 -16.04 -10.54 -4.39
N GLN A 159 -16.21 -11.70 -5.04
CA GLN A 159 -15.59 -11.96 -6.34
C GLN A 159 -16.39 -11.34 -7.49
N ASN A 160 -17.72 -11.45 -7.43
CA ASN A 160 -18.63 -11.06 -8.50
C ASN A 160 -19.79 -10.24 -7.93
N GLU A 161 -20.17 -9.17 -8.62
CA GLU A 161 -21.33 -8.37 -8.22
C GLU A 161 -22.59 -9.26 -8.18
N GLY A 162 -23.27 -9.27 -7.03
CA GLY A 162 -24.49 -10.05 -6.82
C GLY A 162 -24.28 -11.41 -6.14
N SER A 163 -23.06 -11.98 -6.17
CA SER A 163 -22.76 -13.23 -5.46
C SER A 163 -22.32 -12.99 -4.01
N CYS A 164 -22.62 -13.92 -3.10
CA CYS A 164 -22.04 -13.94 -1.75
C CYS A 164 -20.70 -14.68 -1.67
N ASP A 165 -20.19 -15.19 -2.79
CA ASP A 165 -18.90 -15.85 -2.85
C ASP A 165 -17.78 -14.85 -2.58
N THR A 166 -16.99 -15.16 -1.55
CA THR A 166 -15.81 -14.41 -1.18
C THR A 166 -14.56 -15.17 -1.56
N THR A 167 -13.59 -14.47 -2.13
CA THR A 167 -12.25 -15.02 -2.33
C THR A 167 -11.32 -14.48 -1.25
N ASN A 168 -10.52 -15.37 -0.68
CA ASN A 168 -9.42 -14.96 0.18
C ASN A 168 -8.23 -14.56 -0.69
N ALA A 169 -7.54 -13.51 -0.29
CA ALA A 169 -6.30 -13.07 -0.89
C ALA A 169 -5.32 -12.69 0.21
N SER A 170 -4.04 -12.97 -0.01
CA SER A 170 -2.97 -12.49 0.85
C SER A 170 -1.96 -11.68 0.05
N ALA A 171 -1.50 -10.59 0.66
CA ALA A 171 -0.44 -9.75 0.14
C ALA A 171 0.59 -9.50 1.23
N ALA A 172 1.85 -9.29 0.86
CA ALA A 172 2.90 -9.00 1.81
C ALA A 172 3.95 -8.05 1.23
N TRP A 173 4.52 -7.23 2.10
CA TRP A 173 5.54 -6.23 1.79
C TRP A 173 6.64 -6.31 2.85
N GLU A 174 7.86 -6.59 2.41
CA GLU A 174 9.07 -6.45 3.21
C GLU A 174 9.98 -5.47 2.48
N TYR A 175 9.90 -4.19 2.82
CA TYR A 175 10.50 -3.12 2.03
C TYR A 175 11.05 -2.00 2.92
N LYS A 176 12.20 -1.45 2.56
CA LYS A 176 12.73 -0.25 3.20
C LYS A 176 13.07 0.81 2.17
N GLY A 177 12.99 2.06 2.56
CA GLY A 177 13.33 3.16 1.68
C GLY A 177 13.60 4.47 2.39
N THR A 178 13.86 5.49 1.58
CA THR A 178 14.13 6.86 1.99
C THR A 178 13.26 7.82 1.20
N ILE A 179 12.93 8.95 1.83
CA ILE A 179 12.29 10.09 1.21
C ILE A 179 13.16 11.30 1.51
N ASP A 180 13.73 11.92 0.47
CA ASP A 180 14.50 13.15 0.56
C ASP A 180 13.69 14.32 -0.01
N GLY A 181 13.75 15.50 0.62
CA GLY A 181 13.22 16.76 0.06
C GLY A 181 11.79 17.14 0.48
N ALA A 182 11.13 16.34 1.32
CA ALA A 182 9.76 16.61 1.74
C ALA A 182 9.71 17.26 3.12
N ASP A 183 9.32 18.54 3.25
CA ASP A 183 9.07 19.16 4.58
C ASP A 183 7.87 18.51 5.32
N SER A 184 7.09 17.69 4.60
CA SER A 184 6.15 16.72 5.17
C SER A 184 6.11 15.45 4.31
N ALA A 185 5.92 14.27 4.92
CA ALA A 185 6.01 12.97 4.26
C ALA A 185 5.04 12.72 3.09
N LEU A 186 4.08 13.63 2.85
CA LEU A 186 3.13 13.64 1.74
C LEU A 186 2.89 15.08 1.23
N GLY A 187 3.86 15.97 1.46
CA GLY A 187 3.73 17.40 1.20
C GLY A 187 3.88 17.81 -0.25
N GLU A 188 3.42 19.02 -0.54
CA GLU A 188 3.73 19.73 -1.77
C GLU A 188 5.25 19.87 -1.95
N GLY A 189 5.69 19.85 -3.21
CA GLY A 189 7.08 20.06 -3.60
C GLY A 189 7.82 18.79 -4.02
N LYS A 190 9.09 18.98 -4.37
CA LYS A 190 9.95 17.94 -4.92
C LYS A 190 10.38 16.94 -3.87
N GLN A 191 10.10 15.66 -4.13
CA GLN A 191 10.50 14.54 -3.29
C GLN A 191 11.35 13.56 -4.10
N THR A 192 12.35 12.96 -3.47
CA THR A 192 13.16 11.89 -4.06
C THR A 192 13.02 10.62 -3.23
N TRP A 193 12.53 9.57 -3.87
CA TRP A 193 12.24 8.29 -3.27
C TRP A 193 13.30 7.27 -3.67
N SER A 194 13.69 6.41 -2.74
CA SER A 194 14.54 5.25 -3.02
C SER A 194 14.17 4.13 -2.07
N GLY A 195 14.39 2.89 -2.48
CA GLY A 195 14.11 1.77 -1.61
C GLY A 195 14.39 0.44 -2.26
N SER A 196 14.39 -0.60 -1.44
CA SER A 196 14.47 -1.97 -1.91
C SER A 196 13.82 -2.95 -0.95
N GLY A 197 13.38 -4.07 -1.51
CA GLY A 197 12.73 -5.11 -0.74
C GLY A 197 12.04 -6.15 -1.62
N ARG A 198 11.06 -6.82 -1.02
CA ARG A 198 10.26 -7.87 -1.61
C ARG A 198 8.78 -7.53 -1.43
N ILE A 199 8.01 -7.67 -2.49
CA ILE A 199 6.55 -7.53 -2.44
C ILE A 199 5.90 -8.71 -3.15
N GLY A 200 4.74 -9.12 -2.68
CA GLY A 200 4.10 -10.29 -3.25
C GLY A 200 2.62 -10.37 -2.95
N TYR A 201 1.94 -11.11 -3.82
CA TYR A 201 0.54 -11.49 -3.68
C TYR A 201 0.45 -12.99 -3.88
N GLU A 202 -0.36 -13.67 -3.07
CA GLU A 202 -0.49 -15.13 -3.13
C GLU A 202 -0.81 -15.65 -4.55
N THR A 203 -1.68 -14.95 -5.27
CA THR A 203 -2.14 -15.35 -6.61
C THR A 203 -1.17 -14.97 -7.73
N ARG A 204 -0.43 -13.86 -7.57
CA ARG A 204 0.45 -13.29 -8.61
C ARG A 204 1.92 -13.67 -8.44
N GLY A 205 2.31 -14.05 -7.24
CA GLY A 205 3.68 -14.38 -6.87
C GLY A 205 4.42 -13.22 -6.22
N LEU A 206 5.75 -13.34 -6.19
CA LEU A 206 6.70 -12.47 -5.52
C LEU A 206 7.64 -11.80 -6.53
N VAL A 207 7.94 -10.52 -6.32
CA VAL A 207 9.04 -9.80 -6.99
C VAL A 207 9.99 -9.19 -5.96
N GLU A 208 11.28 -9.20 -6.25
CA GLU A 208 12.25 -8.32 -5.60
C GLU A 208 12.26 -6.98 -6.32
N VAL A 209 12.24 -5.88 -5.58
CA VAL A 209 12.12 -4.54 -6.14
C VAL A 209 13.20 -3.62 -5.61
N GLU A 210 13.72 -2.76 -6.48
CA GLU A 210 14.61 -1.65 -6.15
C GLU A 210 14.15 -0.39 -6.89
N THR A 211 13.80 0.64 -6.14
CA THR A 211 13.55 1.99 -6.66
C THR A 211 14.76 2.86 -6.40
N LYS A 212 15.25 3.53 -7.45
CA LYS A 212 16.43 4.38 -7.40
C LYS A 212 16.08 5.79 -7.84
N ALA A 213 16.18 6.71 -6.87
CA ALA A 213 16.02 8.15 -7.06
C ALA A 213 14.78 8.52 -7.89
N GLU A 214 13.63 7.95 -7.58
CA GLU A 214 12.35 8.31 -8.18
C GLU A 214 11.95 9.70 -7.68
N VAL A 215 11.96 10.68 -8.59
CA VAL A 215 11.68 12.08 -8.27
C VAL A 215 10.22 12.36 -8.57
N VAL A 216 9.46 12.78 -7.57
CA VAL A 216 8.08 13.24 -7.69
C VAL A 216 8.05 14.74 -7.47
N ASP A 217 7.55 15.49 -8.44
CA ASP A 217 7.42 16.95 -8.37
C ASP A 217 6.27 17.40 -9.26
N GLY A 218 5.09 17.61 -8.66
CA GLY A 218 3.88 18.02 -9.39
C GLY A 218 4.03 19.35 -10.14
N SER A 219 4.94 20.23 -9.70
CA SER A 219 5.19 21.48 -10.41
C SER A 219 5.92 21.28 -11.76
N VAL A 220 6.51 20.10 -11.96
CA VAL A 220 7.16 19.68 -13.20
C VAL A 220 6.27 18.69 -13.95
N CYS A 221 5.77 17.66 -13.26
CA CYS A 221 4.83 16.70 -13.83
C CYS A 221 3.86 16.15 -12.78
N ASP A 222 2.57 16.32 -13.03
CA ASP A 222 1.48 15.88 -12.13
C ASP A 222 1.06 14.42 -12.35
N TYR A 223 1.46 13.81 -13.46
CA TYR A 223 0.95 12.50 -13.89
C TYR A 223 1.91 11.34 -13.57
N GLU A 224 3.21 11.59 -13.51
CA GLU A 224 4.25 10.56 -13.35
C GLU A 224 5.53 11.11 -12.69
N ALA A 225 6.53 10.25 -12.54
CA ALA A 225 7.80 10.66 -11.94
C ALA A 225 8.60 11.48 -12.93
N VAL A 226 9.20 12.56 -12.45
CA VAL A 226 10.09 13.43 -13.22
C VAL A 226 11.32 12.67 -13.70
N SER A 227 11.84 11.75 -12.87
CA SER A 227 13.02 10.95 -13.21
C SER A 227 13.17 9.77 -12.26
N GLY A 228 14.08 8.85 -12.58
CA GLY A 228 14.47 7.74 -11.72
C GLY A 228 14.18 6.40 -12.36
N SER A 229 14.22 5.33 -11.57
CA SER A 229 13.89 4.00 -12.08
C SER A 229 13.39 3.05 -11.01
N THR A 230 12.56 2.09 -11.40
CA THR A 230 12.19 0.94 -10.58
C THR A 230 12.59 -0.36 -11.30
N THR A 231 13.40 -1.18 -10.63
CA THR A 231 13.84 -2.50 -11.12
C THR A 231 13.07 -3.59 -10.40
N MET A 232 12.52 -4.54 -11.14
CA MET A 232 11.78 -5.69 -10.64
C MET A 232 12.48 -6.98 -11.08
N LYS A 233 12.65 -7.94 -10.17
CA LYS A 233 13.27 -9.23 -10.45
C LYS A 233 12.39 -10.38 -9.97
N SER A 234 12.17 -11.36 -10.85
CA SER A 234 11.48 -12.60 -10.51
C SER A 234 11.70 -13.65 -11.58
N GLY A 235 11.78 -14.93 -11.20
CA GLY A 235 11.77 -16.05 -12.15
C GLY A 235 12.93 -16.06 -13.15
N GLY A 236 14.05 -15.39 -12.82
CA GLY A 236 15.18 -15.20 -13.73
C GLY A 236 15.06 -13.99 -14.67
N HIS A 237 13.93 -13.31 -14.67
CA HIS A 237 13.69 -12.09 -15.44
C HIS A 237 14.00 -10.83 -14.63
N THR A 238 14.44 -9.79 -15.33
CA THR A 238 14.65 -8.45 -14.79
C THR A 238 13.95 -7.42 -15.66
N ALA A 239 12.93 -6.76 -15.11
CA ALA A 239 12.28 -5.63 -15.75
C ALA A 239 12.79 -4.32 -15.12
N VAL A 240 13.02 -3.30 -15.94
CA VAL A 240 13.41 -1.96 -15.47
C VAL A 240 12.47 -0.93 -16.07
N ILE A 241 11.80 -0.17 -15.21
CA ILE A 241 10.98 0.98 -15.54
C ILE A 241 11.84 2.23 -15.36
N THR A 242 11.89 3.09 -16.37
CA THR A 242 12.62 4.36 -16.36
C THR A 242 11.61 5.49 -16.50
N TYR A 243 11.65 6.43 -15.56
CA TYR A 243 10.75 7.57 -15.55
C TYR A 243 11.39 8.76 -16.28
N ASP A 244 10.60 9.44 -17.10
CA ASP A 244 11.03 10.51 -17.99
C ASP A 244 10.07 11.71 -18.03
N GLY A 245 9.26 11.90 -16.97
CA GLY A 245 8.30 13.00 -16.88
C GLY A 245 8.91 14.42 -16.89
N ALA A 246 10.23 14.56 -16.73
CA ALA A 246 10.93 15.83 -16.99
C ALA A 246 10.86 16.26 -18.47
N THR A 247 10.77 15.29 -19.37
CA THR A 247 10.79 15.49 -20.82
C THR A 247 9.48 15.08 -21.49
N ASP A 248 8.74 14.15 -20.89
CA ASP A 248 7.52 13.56 -21.47
C ASP A 248 6.35 13.51 -20.47
N CYS A 249 5.99 14.66 -19.89
CA CYS A 249 4.86 14.72 -18.96
C CYS A 249 3.51 14.60 -19.69
N GLU A 250 3.11 13.37 -20.03
CA GLU A 250 1.83 13.09 -20.68
C GLU A 250 0.72 12.74 -19.67
N GLU A 251 -0.53 13.10 -20.00
CA GLU A 251 -1.70 12.72 -19.19
C GLU A 251 -1.90 11.19 -19.08
N ARG A 252 -1.33 10.44 -20.03
CA ARG A 252 -1.37 8.98 -20.08
C ARG A 252 -0.37 8.31 -19.13
N SER A 253 0.60 9.07 -18.57
CA SER A 253 1.67 8.54 -17.71
C SER A 253 2.47 7.43 -18.40
N THR A 254 3.19 7.81 -19.46
CA THR A 254 3.98 6.91 -20.30
C THR A 254 5.41 6.78 -19.76
N VAL A 255 5.87 5.56 -19.57
CA VAL A 255 7.24 5.31 -19.08
C VAL A 255 7.98 4.35 -19.99
N GLN A 256 9.29 4.57 -20.16
CA GLN A 256 10.14 3.64 -20.90
C GLN A 256 10.44 2.39 -20.07
N TRP A 257 10.45 1.21 -20.69
CA TRP A 257 10.81 -0.02 -20.00
C TRP A 257 11.71 -0.95 -20.81
N SER A 258 12.41 -1.82 -20.07
CA SER A 258 13.25 -2.89 -20.62
C SER A 258 13.01 -4.21 -19.90
N LEU A 259 13.21 -5.31 -20.62
CA LEU A 259 13.17 -6.67 -20.10
C LEU A 259 14.47 -7.39 -20.43
N ASP A 260 15.11 -7.96 -19.40
CA ASP A 260 16.35 -8.72 -19.51
C ASP A 260 17.46 -7.96 -20.25
N GLY A 261 17.53 -6.65 -20.00
CA GLY A 261 18.49 -5.73 -20.59
C GLY A 261 18.18 -5.27 -22.02
N LYS A 262 17.05 -5.67 -22.60
CA LYS A 262 16.59 -5.22 -23.92
C LYS A 262 15.47 -4.20 -23.76
N ALA A 263 15.57 -3.08 -24.46
CA ALA A 263 14.48 -2.11 -24.54
C ALA A 263 13.22 -2.79 -25.10
N SER A 264 12.09 -2.58 -24.44
CA SER A 264 10.83 -3.25 -24.77
C SER A 264 9.73 -2.28 -25.22
N GLY A 265 9.86 -0.98 -24.96
CA GLY A 265 8.94 0.06 -25.43
C GLY A 265 8.47 0.96 -24.30
N GLU A 266 7.22 1.39 -24.40
CA GLU A 266 6.53 2.24 -23.43
C GLU A 266 5.46 1.44 -22.68
N LEU A 267 5.23 1.78 -21.41
CA LEU A 267 4.06 1.37 -20.65
C LEU A 267 3.20 2.59 -20.36
N GLU A 268 1.88 2.46 -20.47
CA GLU A 268 0.94 3.52 -20.11
C GLU A 268 0.37 3.30 -18.70
N GLY A 269 -0.07 4.38 -18.05
CA GLY A 269 -0.77 4.32 -16.77
C GLY A 269 0.13 4.15 -15.55
N ILE A 270 1.46 4.25 -15.70
CA ILE A 270 2.40 4.13 -14.60
C ILE A 270 2.51 5.46 -13.85
N ARG A 271 1.61 5.66 -12.89
CA ARG A 271 1.48 6.91 -12.13
C ARG A 271 2.36 6.95 -10.90
N CYS A 272 2.76 8.16 -10.51
CA CYS A 272 3.39 8.43 -9.21
C CYS A 272 2.35 8.76 -8.16
N SER A 273 2.05 7.82 -7.26
CA SER A 273 1.01 8.00 -6.24
C SER A 273 1.38 8.92 -5.07
N ALA A 274 2.53 9.62 -5.12
CA ALA A 274 2.86 10.59 -4.08
C ALA A 274 2.21 11.96 -4.32
N ALA A 275 1.78 12.27 -5.55
CA ALA A 275 1.12 13.52 -5.87
C ALA A 275 -0.40 13.40 -5.61
N SER A 276 -0.91 14.20 -4.66
CA SER A 276 -2.33 14.47 -4.36
C SER A 276 -3.12 13.49 -3.45
N GLY A 277 -2.66 13.35 -2.20
CA GLY A 277 -3.57 13.22 -1.05
C GLY A 277 -4.30 11.88 -0.84
N PRO A 278 -5.11 11.77 0.24
CA PRO A 278 -5.75 10.52 0.69
C PRO A 278 -6.78 9.93 -0.28
N THR A 279 -7.00 10.54 -1.45
CA THR A 279 -8.01 10.11 -2.42
C THR A 279 -7.65 8.77 -3.04
N PHE A 280 -6.43 8.49 -3.48
CA PHE A 280 -6.12 7.19 -4.12
C PHE A 280 -6.16 6.00 -3.15
N ALA A 281 -5.73 6.19 -1.90
CA ALA A 281 -5.93 5.23 -0.81
C ALA A 281 -7.43 5.01 -0.53
N ALA A 282 -8.22 6.07 -0.61
CA ALA A 282 -9.67 5.96 -0.52
C ALA A 282 -10.26 5.24 -1.72
N TRP A 283 -9.78 5.35 -2.97
CA TRP A 283 -10.39 4.63 -4.11
C TRP A 283 -10.12 3.12 -4.12
N SER A 284 -8.95 2.65 -3.70
CA SER A 284 -8.66 1.21 -3.60
C SER A 284 -9.40 0.56 -2.43
N VAL A 285 -9.62 1.28 -1.32
CA VAL A 285 -10.45 0.81 -0.20
C VAL A 285 -11.95 1.09 -0.44
N ALA A 286 -12.33 2.15 -1.14
CA ALA A 286 -13.70 2.48 -1.53
C ALA A 286 -14.17 1.68 -2.74
N LEU A 287 -13.30 1.12 -3.58
CA LEU A 287 -13.74 0.09 -4.53
C LEU A 287 -14.19 -1.17 -3.78
N LEU A 288 -13.61 -1.46 -2.61
CA LEU A 288 -14.05 -2.54 -1.74
C LEU A 288 -15.25 -2.14 -0.85
N GLY A 289 -15.33 -0.90 -0.36
CA GLY A 289 -16.39 -0.43 0.55
C GLY A 289 -17.54 0.41 -0.05
N ALA A 290 -17.30 1.21 -1.09
CA ALA A 290 -18.31 2.11 -1.69
C ALA A 290 -19.30 1.40 -2.62
N LEU A 291 -18.98 0.20 -3.15
CA LEU A 291 -19.99 -0.66 -3.76
C LEU A 291 -21.04 -1.12 -2.72
N GLY A 292 -20.65 -1.28 -1.45
CA GLY A 292 -21.57 -1.57 -0.35
C GLY A 292 -22.36 -0.34 0.13
N LEU A 293 -21.71 0.81 0.27
CA LEU A 293 -22.33 2.01 0.84
C LEU A 293 -23.26 2.77 -0.15
N MET A 294 -22.98 2.76 -1.45
CA MET A 294 -23.86 3.41 -2.44
C MET A 294 -25.22 2.69 -2.60
N ARG A 295 -25.31 1.38 -2.34
CA ARG A 295 -26.58 0.63 -2.36
C ARG A 295 -27.51 0.95 -1.17
N ARG A 296 -27.00 1.45 -0.03
CA ARG A 296 -27.84 1.84 1.12
C ARG A 296 -28.58 3.17 0.89
N ARG A 297 -28.05 4.07 0.05
CA ARG A 297 -28.71 5.35 -0.27
C ARG A 297 -29.78 5.24 -1.35
N ALA A 298 -29.71 4.24 -2.22
CA ALA A 298 -30.70 4.02 -3.28
C ALA A 298 -31.96 3.24 -2.84
N ARG A 299 -32.03 2.76 -1.59
CA ARG A 299 -33.15 1.96 -1.05
C ARG A 299 -33.91 2.64 0.11
N ARG A 300 -33.70 3.94 0.33
CA ARG A 300 -34.60 4.81 1.10
C ARG A 300 -35.28 5.77 0.15
#